data_AF-A0A1F7JGS9-F1
#
_entry.id   AF-A0A1F7JGS9-F1
#
_cell.length_a   1.000
_cell.length_b   1.000
_cell.length_c   1.000
_cell.angle_alpha   90.00
_cell.angle_beta   90.00
_cell.angle_gamma   90.00
#
_symmetry.space_group_name_H-M   'P 1'
#
loop_
_entity.id
_entity.type
_entity.pdbx_description
1 polymer ?
#
loop_
_entity_poly.entity_id
_entity_poly.type
_entity_poly.pdbx_seq_one_letter_code
_entity_poly.pdbx_strand_id
1 'polypeptide(L)'
;MFLVTIGTLIPTAIMAQQEVPINSMSFALSYVSSDADISAGDIVSLREDQTVTRSSEEFDPNVLGVFTPDATMIYHSGNDGIAIVVNGVVDVNVTTRGGTIETGTFITTSTIPGKGQATDAPRGHIIGTSLTSFGENDGTVFQLEDGTRFRQGTVQVKLNIRPGDIQSVGIASKVVDQIGSVFLKNISTPERSEAFFRYIMAGLVSVIAIGVGFISFGRNITTGIEAMGRNPLARAQIQAMILLNVGLIAIISIAGIVLSMAIIRF
;
A
#
# COMPACT_ATOMS: atom_id res chain seq x y z
N MET A 1 -59.51 -20.60 65.07
CA MET A 1 -58.84 -19.29 65.17
C MET A 1 -57.58 -19.37 64.31
N PHE A 2 -57.73 -19.05 63.02
CA PHE A 2 -56.66 -19.14 62.02
C PHE A 2 -55.99 -17.77 61.89
N LEU A 3 -54.66 -17.74 62.01
CA LEU A 3 -53.84 -16.54 61.95
C LEU A 3 -53.16 -16.51 60.57
N VAL A 4 -53.60 -15.60 59.70
CA VAL A 4 -53.06 -15.41 58.35
C VAL A 4 -51.99 -14.31 58.41
N THR A 5 -50.73 -14.69 58.24
CA THR A 5 -49.60 -13.77 58.03
C THR A 5 -49.50 -13.42 56.55
N ILE A 6 -49.73 -12.15 56.22
CA ILE A 6 -49.54 -11.56 54.89
C ILE A 6 -48.07 -11.17 54.75
N GLY A 7 -47.32 -11.89 53.92
CA GLY A 7 -45.96 -11.54 53.52
C GLY A 7 -45.98 -10.66 52.28
N THR A 8 -45.55 -9.41 52.41
CA THR A 8 -45.37 -8.47 51.28
C THR A 8 -44.06 -8.77 50.55
N LEU A 9 -44.16 -9.23 49.30
CA LEU A 9 -43.04 -9.32 48.35
C LEU A 9 -42.85 -7.96 47.69
N ILE A 10 -41.74 -7.27 47.99
CA ILE A 10 -41.28 -6.12 47.22
C ILE A 10 -40.32 -6.66 46.15
N PRO A 11 -40.62 -6.53 44.85
CA PRO A 11 -39.69 -6.93 43.80
C PRO A 11 -38.58 -5.88 43.73
N THR A 12 -37.37 -6.22 44.17
CA THR A 12 -36.19 -5.42 43.84
C THR A 12 -35.90 -5.60 42.36
N ALA A 13 -36.22 -4.59 41.57
CA ALA A 13 -35.75 -4.47 40.20
C ALA A 13 -34.22 -4.39 40.25
N ILE A 14 -33.56 -5.51 39.95
CA ILE A 14 -32.14 -5.54 39.69
C ILE A 14 -31.94 -4.75 38.39
N MET A 15 -31.50 -3.51 38.50
CA MET A 15 -30.95 -2.79 37.37
C MET A 15 -29.67 -3.52 36.97
N ALA A 16 -29.78 -4.40 35.98
CA ALA A 16 -28.62 -4.97 35.32
C ALA A 16 -27.86 -3.81 34.67
N GLN A 17 -26.77 -3.36 35.28
CA GLN A 17 -25.76 -2.60 34.55
C GLN A 17 -25.23 -3.55 33.48
N GLN A 18 -25.54 -3.24 32.22
CA GLN A 18 -24.97 -3.94 31.09
C GLN A 18 -23.48 -3.66 31.10
N GLU A 19 -22.67 -4.64 31.54
CA GLU A 19 -21.23 -4.61 31.34
C GLU A 19 -20.99 -4.58 29.83
N VAL A 20 -20.69 -3.40 29.30
CA VAL A 20 -20.18 -3.28 27.93
C VAL A 20 -18.73 -3.72 28.01
N PRO A 21 -18.37 -4.92 27.50
CA PRO A 21 -16.97 -5.33 27.49
C PRO A 21 -16.15 -4.25 26.80
N ILE A 22 -15.04 -3.83 27.41
CA ILE A 22 -14.21 -2.68 26.97
C ILE A 22 -13.78 -2.82 25.49
N ASN A 23 -13.81 -4.04 24.96
CA ASN A 23 -13.53 -4.37 23.57
C ASN A 23 -14.64 -3.99 22.56
N SER A 24 -15.80 -3.46 22.99
CA SER A 24 -16.93 -3.11 22.11
C SER A 24 -17.28 -1.62 22.07
N MET A 25 -16.40 -0.74 22.58
CA MET A 25 -16.62 0.70 22.45
C MET A 25 -16.43 1.14 20.99
N SER A 26 -17.41 1.89 20.46
CA SER A 26 -17.35 2.51 19.14
C SER A 26 -17.30 4.04 19.24
N PHE A 27 -16.39 4.65 18.48
CA PHE A 27 -16.22 6.09 18.40
C PHE A 27 -16.68 6.60 17.03
N ALA A 28 -17.65 7.51 17.05
CA ALA A 28 -18.25 8.12 15.89
C ALA A 28 -18.03 9.63 15.82
N LEU A 29 -17.96 10.12 14.59
CA LEU A 29 -17.95 11.52 14.24
C LEU A 29 -19.23 11.85 13.47
N SER A 30 -19.82 13.01 13.74
CA SER A 30 -21.02 13.45 13.02
C SER A 30 -20.68 14.12 11.69
N TYR A 31 -21.30 13.65 10.61
CA TYR A 31 -21.13 14.17 9.24
C TYR A 31 -22.48 14.41 8.56
N VAL A 32 -22.53 15.41 7.67
CA VAL A 32 -23.72 15.66 6.85
C VAL A 32 -23.80 14.62 5.73
N SER A 33 -24.92 13.92 5.61
CA SER A 33 -25.18 12.98 4.52
C SER A 33 -25.88 13.69 3.35
N SER A 34 -25.42 13.43 2.13
CA SER A 34 -26.15 13.78 0.90
C SER A 34 -26.94 12.60 0.32
N ASP A 35 -26.80 11.41 0.93
CA ASP A 35 -27.49 10.17 0.56
C ASP A 35 -28.66 9.90 1.53
N ALA A 36 -29.88 9.85 0.99
CA ALA A 36 -31.10 9.59 1.76
C ALA A 36 -31.38 8.10 1.97
N ASP A 37 -30.76 7.23 1.16
CA ASP A 37 -30.97 5.77 1.19
C ASP A 37 -29.92 5.06 2.04
N ILE A 38 -29.17 5.81 2.85
CA ILE A 38 -28.17 5.27 3.76
C ILE A 38 -28.83 4.49 4.90
N SER A 39 -28.32 3.29 5.16
CA SER A 39 -28.86 2.39 6.19
C SER A 39 -27.78 2.00 7.20
N ALA A 40 -28.20 1.69 8.43
CA ALA A 40 -27.28 1.30 9.49
C ALA A 40 -26.41 0.11 9.04
N GLY A 41 -25.11 0.21 9.33
CA GLY A 41 -24.09 -0.76 8.89
C GLY A 41 -23.54 -0.50 7.49
N ASP A 42 -24.01 0.52 6.77
CA ASP A 42 -23.44 0.86 5.47
C ASP A 42 -22.08 1.55 5.60
N ILE A 43 -21.16 1.15 4.72
CA ILE A 43 -19.84 1.77 4.59
C ILE A 43 -19.97 3.06 3.78
N VAL A 44 -19.38 4.15 4.29
CA VAL A 44 -19.49 5.48 3.69
C VAL A 44 -18.14 6.05 3.28
N SER A 45 -18.17 6.85 2.23
CA SER A 45 -17.02 7.59 1.73
C SER A 45 -17.29 9.09 1.78
N LEU A 46 -16.22 9.86 2.01
CA LEU A 46 -16.26 11.31 2.02
C LEU A 46 -16.16 11.84 0.58
N ARG A 47 -17.05 12.77 0.22
CA ARG A 47 -17.04 13.45 -1.09
C ARG A 47 -16.30 14.79 -0.99
N GLU A 48 -15.97 15.35 -2.16
CA GLU A 48 -15.25 16.63 -2.26
C GLU A 48 -16.00 17.80 -1.61
N ASP A 49 -17.34 17.73 -1.56
CA ASP A 49 -18.20 18.71 -0.92
C ASP A 49 -18.31 18.55 0.62
N GLN A 50 -17.49 17.69 1.21
CA GLN A 50 -17.48 17.32 2.64
C GLN A 50 -18.74 16.59 3.12
N THR A 51 -19.59 16.13 2.21
CA THR A 51 -20.71 15.25 2.56
C THR A 51 -20.30 13.78 2.52
N VAL A 52 -21.03 12.94 3.25
CA VAL A 52 -20.86 11.49 3.23
C VAL A 52 -21.94 10.85 2.37
N THR A 53 -21.54 9.81 1.63
CA THR A 53 -22.44 8.98 0.81
C THR A 53 -22.04 7.52 0.95
N ARG A 54 -22.93 6.58 0.62
CA ARG A 54 -22.57 5.16 0.57
C ARG A 54 -21.41 4.93 -0.41
N SER A 55 -20.42 4.16 0.02
CA SER A 55 -19.32 3.72 -0.84
C SER A 55 -19.85 2.81 -1.94
N SER A 56 -19.51 3.09 -3.19
CA SER A 56 -19.91 2.30 -4.36
C SER A 56 -18.72 1.94 -5.26
N GLU A 57 -17.50 2.19 -4.79
CA GLU A 57 -16.26 1.85 -5.48
C GLU A 57 -15.57 0.71 -4.73
N GLU A 58 -14.94 -0.19 -5.48
CA GLU A 58 -14.13 -1.25 -4.90
C GLU A 58 -12.80 -0.66 -4.42
N PHE A 59 -12.39 -1.01 -3.20
CA PHE A 59 -11.17 -0.50 -2.58
C PHE A 59 -11.07 1.04 -2.50
N ASP A 60 -12.20 1.71 -2.25
CA ASP A 60 -12.37 3.17 -2.28
C ASP A 60 -11.34 3.89 -1.39
N PRO A 61 -10.50 4.78 -1.96
CA PRO A 61 -9.50 5.52 -1.18
C PRO A 61 -10.08 6.60 -0.26
N ASN A 62 -11.33 7.02 -0.48
CA ASN A 62 -12.01 8.06 0.29
C ASN A 62 -12.94 7.49 1.36
N VAL A 63 -12.83 6.20 1.65
CA VAL A 63 -13.65 5.56 2.66
C VAL A 63 -13.38 6.16 4.04
N LEU A 64 -14.46 6.53 4.72
CA LEU A 64 -14.40 7.26 5.98
C LEU A 64 -14.73 6.35 7.17
N GLY A 65 -15.73 5.49 7.03
CA GLY A 65 -16.20 4.65 8.13
C GLY A 65 -17.53 3.98 7.85
N VAL A 66 -18.24 3.63 8.91
CA VAL A 66 -19.52 2.91 8.85
C VAL A 66 -20.58 3.73 9.55
N PHE A 67 -21.75 3.86 8.92
CA PHE A 67 -22.88 4.55 9.54
C PHE A 67 -23.48 3.67 10.64
N THR A 68 -23.45 4.15 11.88
CA THR A 68 -24.00 3.47 13.05
C THR A 68 -24.68 4.50 13.95
N PRO A 69 -26.02 4.61 13.93
CA PRO A 69 -26.75 5.64 14.68
C PRO A 69 -26.59 5.51 16.20
N ASP A 70 -26.27 4.31 16.68
CA ASP A 70 -26.21 3.86 18.06
C ASP A 70 -24.77 3.64 18.57
N ALA A 71 -23.81 4.42 18.06
CA ALA A 71 -22.41 4.37 18.50
C ALA A 71 -22.24 4.72 20.00
N THR A 72 -21.22 4.13 20.64
CA THR A 72 -20.97 4.33 22.09
C THR A 72 -20.63 5.77 22.45
N MET A 73 -19.82 6.42 21.61
CA MET A 73 -19.43 7.82 21.76
C MET A 73 -19.57 8.53 20.43
N ILE A 74 -20.28 9.66 20.41
CA ILE A 74 -20.47 10.48 19.21
C ILE A 74 -19.94 11.88 19.50
N TYR A 75 -19.01 12.34 18.66
CA TYR A 75 -18.53 13.72 18.69
C TYR A 75 -19.28 14.57 17.66
N HIS A 76 -19.96 15.62 18.14
CA HIS A 76 -20.69 16.58 17.32
C HIS A 76 -19.86 17.85 17.15
N SER A 77 -19.43 18.14 15.91
CA SER A 77 -18.63 19.34 15.60
C SER A 77 -19.46 20.58 15.22
N GLY A 78 -20.77 20.59 15.47
CA GLY A 78 -21.62 21.78 15.34
C GLY A 78 -22.82 21.67 14.39
N ASN A 79 -22.95 20.60 13.60
CA ASN A 79 -24.13 20.31 12.78
C ASN A 79 -24.78 18.98 13.23
N ASP A 80 -26.10 18.89 13.10
CA ASP A 80 -26.87 17.64 13.23
C ASP A 80 -26.61 16.76 11.99
N GLY A 81 -25.57 15.93 12.08
CA GLY A 81 -25.20 14.96 11.07
C GLY A 81 -25.43 13.52 11.54
N ILE A 82 -25.23 12.58 10.62
CA ILE A 82 -25.28 11.15 10.91
C ILE A 82 -23.98 10.69 11.60
N ALA A 83 -24.09 9.71 12.50
CA ALA A 83 -22.96 9.17 13.24
C ALA A 83 -22.17 8.16 12.41
N ILE A 84 -20.95 8.52 12.03
CA ILE A 84 -20.03 7.66 11.28
C ILE A 84 -18.95 7.15 12.22
N VAL A 85 -18.94 5.83 12.46
CA VAL A 85 -17.93 5.18 13.29
C VAL A 85 -16.64 5.01 12.49
N VAL A 86 -15.55 5.52 13.06
CA VAL A 86 -14.20 5.45 12.49
C VAL A 86 -13.32 4.43 13.22
N ASN A 87 -13.69 4.06 14.45
CA ASN A 87 -12.95 3.11 15.26
C ASN A 87 -13.88 2.35 16.23
N GLY A 88 -13.59 1.08 16.46
CA GLY A 88 -14.34 0.22 17.39
C GLY A 88 -14.84 -1.04 16.72
N VAL A 89 -15.79 -1.70 17.38
CA VAL A 89 -16.47 -2.89 16.86
C VAL A 89 -17.87 -2.51 16.45
N VAL A 90 -18.22 -2.72 15.18
CA VAL A 90 -19.55 -2.39 14.65
C VAL A 90 -20.06 -3.48 13.71
N ASP A 91 -21.37 -3.47 13.53
CA ASP A 91 -22.05 -4.30 12.55
C ASP A 91 -21.97 -3.64 11.17
N VAL A 92 -21.41 -4.36 10.20
CA VAL A 92 -21.18 -3.89 8.83
C VAL A 92 -21.98 -4.74 7.86
N ASN A 93 -22.66 -4.06 6.93
CA ASN A 93 -23.38 -4.73 5.86
C ASN A 93 -22.39 -5.25 4.83
N VAL A 94 -22.45 -6.53 4.52
CA VAL A 94 -21.48 -7.22 3.66
C VAL A 94 -22.15 -8.13 2.64
N THR A 95 -21.41 -8.49 1.62
CA THR A 95 -21.82 -9.47 0.61
C THR A 95 -20.77 -10.54 0.38
N THR A 96 -21.19 -11.71 -0.11
CA THR A 96 -20.29 -12.80 -0.51
C THR A 96 -19.64 -12.58 -1.89
N ARG A 97 -19.68 -11.37 -2.43
CA ARG A 97 -19.09 -11.05 -3.74
C ARG A 97 -17.58 -11.25 -3.77
N GLY A 98 -16.89 -10.90 -2.68
CA GLY A 98 -15.47 -11.14 -2.50
C GLY A 98 -15.13 -12.55 -1.99
N GLY A 99 -16.10 -13.46 -1.94
CA GLY A 99 -15.98 -14.77 -1.31
C GLY A 99 -16.63 -14.85 0.07
N THR A 100 -16.52 -16.02 0.69
CA THR A 100 -16.96 -16.26 2.08
C THR A 100 -16.13 -15.41 3.04
N ILE A 101 -16.81 -14.82 4.02
CA ILE A 101 -16.16 -14.05 5.09
C ILE A 101 -15.92 -15.01 6.26
N GLU A 102 -14.66 -15.22 6.62
CA GLU A 102 -14.29 -15.97 7.81
C GLU A 102 -13.90 -15.00 8.94
N THR A 103 -13.90 -15.48 10.17
CA THR A 103 -13.35 -14.71 11.29
C THR A 103 -11.87 -14.44 11.04
N GLY A 104 -11.46 -13.17 11.08
CA GLY A 104 -10.10 -12.75 10.75
C GLY A 104 -9.92 -12.27 9.31
N THR A 105 -10.89 -12.46 8.41
CA THR A 105 -10.83 -11.95 7.04
C THR A 105 -10.91 -10.42 7.02
N PHE A 106 -10.16 -9.79 6.11
CA PHE A 106 -10.25 -8.35 5.90
C PHE A 106 -11.49 -7.97 5.11
N ILE A 107 -12.12 -6.88 5.52
CA ILE A 107 -13.28 -6.30 4.84
C ILE A 107 -12.87 -5.01 4.14
N THR A 108 -13.23 -4.88 2.88
CA THR A 108 -13.04 -3.69 2.04
C THR A 108 -14.37 -3.25 1.42
N THR A 109 -14.40 -2.11 0.74
CA THR A 109 -15.58 -1.61 0.02
C THR A 109 -15.83 -2.43 -1.25
N SER A 110 -17.10 -2.49 -1.67
CA SER A 110 -17.50 -3.16 -2.91
C SER A 110 -18.17 -2.18 -3.87
N THR A 111 -18.47 -2.62 -5.09
CA THR A 111 -19.29 -1.81 -6.01
C THR A 111 -20.79 -1.84 -5.67
N ILE A 112 -21.20 -2.58 -4.64
CA ILE A 112 -22.58 -2.57 -4.16
C ILE A 112 -22.69 -1.45 -3.13
N PRO A 113 -23.53 -0.43 -3.35
CA PRO A 113 -23.59 0.75 -2.49
C PRO A 113 -23.74 0.42 -1.00
N GLY A 114 -22.78 0.89 -0.21
CA GLY A 114 -22.77 0.76 1.24
C GLY A 114 -22.35 -0.63 1.74
N LYS A 115 -22.09 -1.60 0.86
CA LYS A 115 -21.79 -2.97 1.27
C LYS A 115 -20.30 -3.29 1.17
N GLY A 116 -19.80 -3.99 2.18
CA GLY A 116 -18.44 -4.53 2.19
C GLY A 116 -18.33 -5.87 1.48
N GLN A 117 -17.09 -6.25 1.18
CA GLN A 117 -16.73 -7.57 0.66
C GLN A 117 -15.46 -8.09 1.35
N ALA A 118 -15.30 -9.42 1.38
CA ALA A 118 -14.06 -10.07 1.78
C ALA A 118 -12.90 -9.72 0.83
N THR A 119 -11.68 -9.66 1.36
CA THR A 119 -10.46 -9.62 0.56
C THR A 119 -9.33 -10.36 1.27
N ASP A 120 -8.60 -11.18 0.52
CA ASP A 120 -7.37 -11.84 0.96
C ASP A 120 -6.13 -10.96 0.74
N ALA A 121 -6.24 -9.98 -0.15
CA ALA A 121 -5.14 -9.08 -0.50
C ALA A 121 -5.37 -7.69 0.13
N PRO A 122 -4.39 -7.14 0.85
CA PRO A 122 -4.42 -5.75 1.32
C PRO A 122 -4.16 -4.77 0.17
N ARG A 123 -4.95 -4.85 -0.91
CA ARG A 123 -4.96 -3.86 -2.00
C ARG A 123 -5.96 -2.77 -1.63
N GLY A 124 -5.59 -1.50 -1.84
CA GLY A 124 -6.41 -0.34 -1.49
C GLY A 124 -6.86 -0.30 -0.02
N HIS A 125 -7.95 0.38 0.31
CA HIS A 125 -8.30 0.61 1.73
C HIS A 125 -9.02 -0.59 2.38
N ILE A 126 -8.54 -0.96 3.56
CA ILE A 126 -9.17 -1.95 4.43
C ILE A 126 -9.99 -1.20 5.47
N ILE A 127 -11.22 -1.63 5.67
CA ILE A 127 -12.15 -1.06 6.67
C ILE A 127 -11.88 -1.66 8.04
N GLY A 128 -11.64 -2.96 8.07
CA GLY A 128 -11.36 -3.66 9.31
C GLY A 128 -11.24 -5.17 9.12
N THR A 129 -11.28 -5.86 10.24
CA THR A 129 -11.18 -7.32 10.31
C THR A 129 -12.48 -7.89 10.85
N SER A 130 -13.01 -8.89 10.15
CA SER A 130 -14.22 -9.58 10.56
C SER A 130 -14.03 -10.35 11.87
N LEU A 131 -15.01 -10.27 12.76
CA LEU A 131 -15.09 -11.05 14.01
C LEU A 131 -16.04 -12.24 13.87
N THR A 132 -16.98 -12.20 12.92
CA THR A 132 -17.99 -13.25 12.68
C THR A 132 -17.89 -13.81 11.28
N SER A 133 -18.14 -15.11 11.10
CA SER A 133 -18.21 -15.72 9.77
C SER A 133 -19.53 -15.38 9.06
N PHE A 134 -19.50 -15.25 7.73
CA PHE A 134 -20.67 -15.10 6.88
C PHE A 134 -20.41 -15.77 5.52
N GLY A 135 -21.20 -16.80 5.21
CA GLY A 135 -21.01 -17.61 4.01
C GLY A 135 -22.27 -17.75 3.15
N GLU A 136 -22.23 -18.74 2.26
CA GLU A 136 -23.28 -18.97 1.24
C GLU A 136 -24.62 -19.45 1.81
N ASN A 137 -24.64 -19.88 3.07
CA ASN A 137 -25.85 -20.34 3.76
C ASN A 137 -26.49 -19.25 4.64
N ASP A 138 -25.82 -18.10 4.79
CA ASP A 138 -26.24 -17.04 5.70
C ASP A 138 -26.95 -15.90 4.93
N GLY A 139 -27.76 -15.14 5.66
CA GLY A 139 -28.40 -13.92 5.14
C GLY A 139 -29.41 -14.16 4.01
N THR A 140 -29.60 -13.13 3.18
CA THR A 140 -30.61 -13.10 2.10
C THR A 140 -29.95 -13.14 0.74
N VAL A 141 -30.61 -13.74 -0.25
CA VAL A 141 -30.11 -13.76 -1.63
C VAL A 141 -30.32 -12.38 -2.25
N PHE A 142 -29.24 -11.76 -2.69
CA PHE A 142 -29.22 -10.51 -3.42
C PHE A 142 -28.82 -10.79 -4.87
N GLN A 143 -29.63 -10.32 -5.82
CA GLN A 143 -29.38 -10.50 -7.24
C GLN A 143 -29.09 -9.15 -7.88
N LEU A 144 -27.93 -9.04 -8.52
CA LEU A 144 -27.56 -7.86 -9.30
C LEU A 144 -28.31 -7.85 -10.65
N GLU A 145 -28.40 -6.67 -11.27
CA GLU A 145 -29.05 -6.48 -12.57
C GLU A 145 -28.41 -7.31 -13.70
N ASP A 146 -27.14 -7.67 -13.56
CA ASP A 146 -26.39 -8.54 -14.48
C ASP A 146 -26.74 -10.04 -14.34
N GLY A 147 -27.61 -10.40 -13.39
CA GLY A 147 -28.05 -11.76 -13.13
C GLY A 147 -27.21 -12.51 -12.09
N THR A 148 -26.10 -11.93 -11.61
CA THR A 148 -25.23 -12.54 -10.60
C THR A 148 -25.89 -12.56 -9.24
N ARG A 149 -25.78 -13.69 -8.52
CA ARG A 149 -26.38 -13.89 -7.20
C ARG A 149 -25.32 -13.95 -6.13
N PHE A 150 -25.50 -13.16 -5.08
CA PHE A 150 -24.67 -13.15 -3.88
C PHE A 150 -25.57 -13.26 -2.65
N ARG A 151 -24.98 -13.54 -1.49
CA ARG A 151 -25.66 -13.36 -0.21
C ARG A 151 -25.34 -11.98 0.34
N GLN A 152 -26.33 -11.32 0.93
CA GLN A 152 -26.11 -10.12 1.75
C GLN A 152 -26.53 -10.38 3.19
N GLY A 153 -25.80 -9.75 4.11
CA GLY A 153 -26.11 -9.78 5.53
C GLY A 153 -25.26 -8.80 6.30
N THR A 154 -25.15 -9.03 7.61
CA THR A 154 -24.42 -8.15 8.53
C THR A 154 -23.40 -8.98 9.28
N VAL A 155 -22.20 -8.42 9.43
CA VAL A 155 -21.05 -9.05 10.09
C VAL A 155 -20.46 -8.08 11.09
N GLN A 156 -20.06 -8.58 12.26
CA GLN A 156 -19.38 -7.76 13.23
C GLN A 156 -17.91 -7.57 12.82
N VAL A 157 -17.48 -6.32 12.66
CA VAL A 157 -16.14 -5.96 12.18
C VAL A 157 -15.46 -5.08 13.22
N LYS A 158 -14.21 -5.42 13.55
CA LYS A 158 -13.32 -4.52 14.25
C LYS A 158 -12.74 -3.52 13.25
N LEU A 159 -13.23 -2.29 13.29
CA LEU A 159 -12.79 -1.21 12.43
C LEU A 159 -11.32 -0.86 12.70
N ASN A 160 -10.55 -0.87 11.62
CA ASN A 160 -9.19 -0.37 11.56
C ASN A 160 -8.96 0.15 10.16
N ILE A 161 -9.54 1.32 9.88
CA ILE A 161 -9.50 1.92 8.55
C ILE A 161 -8.06 2.31 8.27
N ARG A 162 -7.48 1.66 7.27
CA ARG A 162 -6.08 1.83 6.92
C ARG A 162 -5.91 1.54 5.43
N PRO A 163 -5.02 2.26 4.72
CA PRO A 163 -4.55 1.77 3.44
C PRO A 163 -3.99 0.36 3.64
N GLY A 164 -4.55 -0.60 2.92
CA GLY A 164 -4.00 -1.94 2.82
C GLY A 164 -2.53 -1.80 2.49
N ASP A 165 -1.71 -2.40 3.36
CA ASP A 165 -0.28 -2.41 3.15
C ASP A 165 -0.07 -3.11 1.82
N ILE A 166 0.40 -2.37 0.80
CA ILE A 166 0.97 -2.97 -0.39
C ILE A 166 2.18 -3.72 0.15
N GLN A 167 1.96 -4.95 0.62
CA GLN A 167 3.00 -5.86 1.03
C GLN A 167 3.94 -5.93 -0.16
N SER A 168 5.03 -5.18 -0.04
CA SER A 168 6.28 -5.38 -0.73
C SER A 168 6.13 -5.98 -2.13
N VAL A 169 5.55 -5.24 -3.08
CA VAL A 169 6.25 -5.24 -4.35
C VAL A 169 7.58 -4.59 -3.96
N GLY A 170 8.65 -5.39 -3.99
CA GLY A 170 9.89 -5.11 -3.27
C GLY A 170 10.41 -3.70 -3.49
N ILE A 171 11.33 -3.23 -2.66
CA ILE A 171 12.02 -1.94 -2.83
C ILE A 171 12.41 -1.70 -4.30
N ALA A 172 12.73 -2.77 -5.04
CA ALA A 172 12.89 -2.81 -6.49
C ALA A 172 11.72 -2.20 -7.30
N SER A 173 10.46 -2.51 -7.03
CA SER A 173 9.30 -1.97 -7.77
C SER A 173 8.99 -0.51 -7.45
N LYS A 174 9.06 -0.08 -6.19
CA LYS A 174 8.91 1.34 -5.85
C LYS A 174 10.03 2.16 -6.47
N VAL A 175 11.26 1.60 -6.51
CA VAL A 175 12.39 2.18 -7.23
C VAL A 175 12.18 2.12 -8.75
N VAL A 176 11.65 1.03 -9.32
CA VAL A 176 11.39 0.87 -10.76
C VAL A 176 10.26 1.79 -11.22
N ASP A 177 9.20 1.98 -10.43
CA ASP A 177 8.09 2.88 -10.73
C ASP A 177 8.52 4.35 -10.60
N GLN A 178 9.36 4.66 -9.60
CA GLN A 178 9.96 5.98 -9.44
C GLN A 178 11.01 6.28 -10.52
N ILE A 179 11.81 5.30 -10.93
CA ILE A 179 12.75 5.42 -12.06
C ILE A 179 11.97 5.51 -13.38
N GLY A 180 10.95 4.69 -13.56
CA GLY A 180 10.13 4.60 -14.76
C GLY A 180 9.35 5.88 -15.01
N SER A 181 8.76 6.48 -13.97
CA SER A 181 8.06 7.76 -14.07
C SER A 181 9.00 8.94 -14.40
N VAL A 182 10.22 8.95 -13.85
CA VAL A 182 11.26 9.94 -14.22
C VAL A 182 11.78 9.70 -15.65
N PHE A 183 11.93 8.44 -16.06
CA PHE A 183 12.38 8.04 -17.40
C PHE A 183 11.36 8.43 -18.47
N LEU A 184 10.08 8.07 -18.29
CA LEU A 184 9.00 8.40 -19.21
C LEU A 184 8.80 9.91 -19.34
N LYS A 185 8.84 10.65 -18.23
CA LYS A 185 8.70 12.12 -18.23
C LYS A 185 9.85 12.83 -18.96
N ASN A 186 11.07 12.28 -18.90
CA ASN A 186 12.24 12.83 -19.59
C ASN A 186 12.29 12.46 -21.08
N ILE A 187 11.72 11.33 -21.49
CA ILE A 187 11.69 10.89 -22.89
C ILE A 187 10.57 11.57 -23.70
N SER A 188 9.43 11.84 -23.07
CA SER A 188 8.28 12.47 -23.74
C SER A 188 8.45 13.96 -24.04
N THR A 189 9.53 14.60 -23.54
CA THR A 189 9.86 16.00 -23.87
C THR A 189 11.03 16.01 -24.87
N PRO A 190 10.81 16.41 -26.14
CA PRO A 190 11.81 16.28 -27.22
C PRO A 190 13.18 16.92 -26.90
N GLU A 191 13.18 18.07 -26.23
CA GLU A 191 14.41 18.80 -25.87
C GLU A 191 15.22 18.16 -24.72
N ARG A 192 14.59 17.37 -23.85
CA ARG A 192 15.27 16.70 -22.72
C ARG A 192 15.71 15.26 -23.04
N SER A 193 15.08 14.65 -24.04
CA SER A 193 15.43 13.32 -24.54
C SER A 193 16.87 13.29 -25.07
N GLU A 194 17.29 14.33 -25.80
CA GLU A 194 18.66 14.43 -26.33
C GLU A 194 19.72 14.47 -25.22
N ALA A 195 19.53 15.34 -24.21
CA ALA A 195 20.44 15.42 -23.06
C ALA A 195 20.50 14.07 -22.30
N PHE A 196 19.37 13.39 -22.15
CA PHE A 196 19.28 12.10 -21.49
C PHE A 196 20.13 11.02 -22.19
N PHE A 197 20.03 10.91 -23.52
CA PHE A 197 20.85 9.96 -24.29
C PHE A 197 22.35 10.29 -24.25
N ARG A 198 22.71 11.58 -24.27
CA ARG A 198 24.12 12.01 -24.14
C ARG A 198 24.72 11.61 -22.80
N TYR A 199 23.99 11.77 -21.70
CA TYR A 199 24.48 11.35 -20.38
C TYR A 199 24.67 9.83 -20.28
N ILE A 200 23.76 9.03 -20.83
CA ILE A 200 23.90 7.58 -20.87
C ILE A 200 25.13 7.18 -21.70
N MET A 201 25.30 7.78 -22.89
CA MET A 201 26.44 7.50 -23.76
C MET A 201 27.77 7.93 -23.13
N ALA A 202 27.82 9.11 -22.51
CA ALA A 202 29.01 9.58 -21.80
C ALA A 202 29.38 8.66 -20.63
N GLY A 203 28.39 8.20 -19.87
CA GLY A 203 28.58 7.24 -18.78
C GLY A 203 29.13 5.91 -19.29
N LEU A 204 28.53 5.34 -20.33
CA LEU A 204 28.99 4.08 -20.94
C LEU A 204 30.42 4.19 -21.47
N VAL A 205 30.75 5.26 -22.20
CA VAL A 205 32.09 5.50 -22.74
C VAL A 205 33.12 5.60 -21.61
N SER A 206 32.80 6.30 -20.52
CA SER A 206 33.70 6.41 -19.37
C SER A 206 33.92 5.05 -18.69
N VAL A 207 32.86 4.28 -18.47
CA VAL A 207 32.95 2.96 -17.82
C VAL A 207 33.75 1.97 -18.69
N ILE A 208 33.51 1.95 -20.00
CA ILE A 208 34.23 1.09 -20.94
C ILE A 208 35.70 1.48 -21.01
N ALA A 209 36.02 2.77 -21.12
CA ALA A 209 37.40 3.25 -21.17
C ALA A 209 38.19 2.85 -19.91
N ILE A 210 37.60 3.09 -18.73
CA ILE A 210 38.21 2.72 -17.45
C ILE A 210 38.33 1.19 -17.33
N GLY A 211 37.26 0.45 -17.64
CA GLY A 211 37.23 -1.01 -17.53
C GLY A 211 38.25 -1.70 -18.43
N VAL A 212 38.35 -1.28 -19.70
CA VAL A 212 39.37 -1.78 -20.63
C VAL A 212 40.77 -1.43 -20.13
N GLY A 213 40.97 -0.23 -19.59
CA GLY A 213 42.24 0.18 -18.99
C GLY A 213 42.67 -0.73 -17.85
N PHE A 214 41.78 -1.01 -16.89
CA PHE A 214 42.06 -1.90 -15.77
C PHE A 214 42.32 -3.35 -16.20
N ILE A 215 41.53 -3.90 -17.11
CA ILE A 215 41.70 -5.28 -17.59
C ILE A 215 43.03 -5.43 -18.34
N SER A 216 43.36 -4.49 -19.23
CA SER A 216 44.62 -4.50 -19.97
C SER A 216 45.82 -4.34 -19.03
N PHE A 217 45.73 -3.40 -18.08
CA PHE A 217 46.77 -3.17 -17.07
C PHE A 217 47.03 -4.42 -16.22
N GLY A 218 45.96 -5.03 -15.70
CA GLY A 218 46.06 -6.22 -14.87
C GLY A 218 46.79 -7.34 -15.58
N ARG A 219 46.40 -7.67 -16.82
CA ARG A 219 47.04 -8.72 -17.65
C ARG A 219 48.49 -8.41 -18.01
N ASN A 220 48.81 -7.15 -18.27
CA ASN A 220 50.16 -6.73 -18.65
C ASN A 220 51.13 -6.78 -17.45
N ILE A 221 50.67 -6.46 -16.25
CA ILE A 221 51.48 -6.55 -15.03
C ILE A 221 51.78 -8.00 -14.66
N THR A 222 50.80 -8.91 -14.69
CA THR A 222 51.03 -10.32 -14.33
C THR A 222 52.07 -10.96 -15.24
N THR A 223 51.93 -10.78 -16.56
CA THR A 223 52.90 -11.29 -17.54
C THR A 223 54.29 -10.65 -17.35
N GLY A 224 54.33 -9.36 -17.03
CA GLY A 224 55.57 -8.64 -16.76
C GLY A 224 56.28 -9.12 -15.50
N ILE A 225 55.54 -9.41 -14.43
CA ILE A 225 56.08 -9.96 -13.17
C ILE A 225 56.56 -11.40 -13.38
N GLU A 226 55.82 -12.22 -14.13
CA GLU A 226 56.23 -13.59 -14.46
C GLU A 226 57.53 -13.59 -15.27
N ALA A 227 57.66 -12.73 -16.28
CA ALA A 227 58.87 -12.58 -17.07
C ALA A 227 60.07 -12.11 -16.22
N MET A 228 59.84 -11.18 -15.28
CA MET A 228 60.87 -10.70 -14.36
C MET A 228 61.33 -11.79 -13.38
N GLY A 229 60.41 -12.63 -12.92
CA GLY A 229 60.71 -13.79 -12.09
C GLY A 229 61.52 -14.87 -12.82
N ARG A 230 61.28 -15.04 -14.12
CA ARG A 230 61.99 -16.03 -14.97
C ARG A 230 63.35 -15.57 -15.47
N ASN A 231 63.56 -14.26 -15.65
CA ASN A 231 64.83 -13.69 -16.10
C ASN A 231 65.21 -12.42 -15.33
N PRO A 232 65.84 -12.54 -14.15
CA PRO A 232 66.16 -11.40 -13.30
C PRO A 232 67.21 -10.46 -13.92
N LEU A 233 68.02 -10.92 -14.88
CA LEU A 233 69.00 -10.09 -15.60
C LEU A 233 68.34 -9.02 -16.48
N ALA A 234 67.12 -9.27 -16.96
CA ALA A 234 66.36 -8.35 -17.81
C ALA A 234 65.42 -7.41 -17.02
N ARG A 235 65.53 -7.40 -15.68
CA ARG A 235 64.62 -6.66 -14.78
C ARG A 235 64.40 -5.19 -15.19
N ALA A 236 65.48 -4.47 -15.51
CA ALA A 236 65.38 -3.05 -15.87
C ALA A 236 64.63 -2.84 -17.19
N GLN A 237 64.86 -3.69 -18.18
CA GLN A 237 64.20 -3.61 -19.49
C GLN A 237 62.72 -4.00 -19.40
N ILE A 238 62.38 -5.04 -18.61
CA ILE A 238 61.00 -5.47 -18.36
C ILE A 238 60.25 -4.39 -17.57
N GLN A 239 60.87 -3.80 -16.54
CA GLN A 239 60.27 -2.71 -15.77
C GLN A 239 60.01 -1.48 -16.62
N ALA A 240 60.92 -1.11 -17.53
CA ALA A 240 60.73 -0.01 -18.46
C ALA A 240 59.55 -0.25 -19.43
N MET A 241 59.42 -1.48 -19.95
CA MET A 241 58.30 -1.86 -20.83
C MET A 241 56.95 -1.83 -20.10
N ILE A 242 56.90 -2.33 -18.86
CA ILE A 242 55.70 -2.26 -18.02
C ILE A 242 55.34 -0.79 -17.78
N LEU A 243 56.30 0.04 -17.33
CA LEU A 243 56.06 1.44 -17.01
C LEU A 243 55.52 2.22 -18.22
N LEU A 244 56.07 1.99 -19.42
CA LEU A 244 55.61 2.61 -20.66
C LEU A 244 54.18 2.19 -20.99
N ASN A 245 53.87 0.89 -20.87
CA ASN A 245 52.54 0.36 -21.17
C ASN A 245 51.49 0.87 -20.16
N VAL A 246 51.84 0.96 -18.88
CA VAL A 246 51.01 1.59 -17.84
C VAL A 246 50.76 3.07 -18.17
N GLY A 247 51.79 3.81 -18.58
CA GLY A 247 51.66 5.21 -18.99
C GLY A 247 50.73 5.37 -20.19
N LEU A 248 50.83 4.50 -21.19
CA LEU A 248 49.98 4.51 -22.37
C LEU A 248 48.51 4.22 -22.01
N ILE A 249 48.27 3.25 -21.13
CA ILE A 249 46.92 2.93 -20.62
C ILE A 249 46.33 4.11 -19.84
N ALA A 250 47.15 4.79 -19.03
CA ALA A 250 46.71 5.97 -18.29
C ALA A 250 46.30 7.10 -19.26
N ILE A 251 47.07 7.34 -20.32
CA ILE A 251 46.74 8.32 -21.36
C ILE A 251 45.43 7.96 -22.07
N ILE A 252 45.25 6.70 -22.46
CA ILE A 252 44.02 6.22 -23.12
C ILE A 252 42.81 6.38 -22.19
N SER A 253 42.97 6.10 -20.90
CA SER A 253 41.90 6.25 -19.91
C SER A 253 41.52 7.72 -19.72
N ILE A 254 42.50 8.62 -19.63
CA ILE A 254 42.28 10.06 -19.56
C ILE A 254 41.58 10.56 -20.83
N ALA A 255 42.02 10.10 -22.01
CA ALA A 255 41.39 10.46 -23.27
C ALA A 255 39.91 10.01 -23.35
N GLY A 256 39.59 8.81 -22.84
CA GLY A 256 38.20 8.33 -22.74
C GLY A 256 37.33 9.18 -21.80
N ILE A 257 37.89 9.65 -20.68
CA ILE A 257 37.20 10.56 -19.75
C ILE A 257 36.98 11.95 -20.40
N VAL A 258 37.99 12.48 -21.09
CA VAL A 258 37.87 13.75 -21.84
C VAL A 258 36.81 13.64 -22.93
N LEU A 259 36.76 12.51 -23.65
CA LEU A 259 35.73 12.24 -24.66
C LEU A 259 34.33 12.18 -24.03
N SER A 260 34.18 11.52 -22.88
CA SER A 260 32.94 11.49 -22.11
C SER A 260 32.47 12.89 -21.71
N MET A 261 33.40 13.75 -21.23
CA MET A 261 33.09 15.16 -20.94
C MET A 261 32.72 15.95 -22.19
N ALA A 262 33.34 15.67 -23.33
CA ALA A 262 32.98 16.31 -24.60
C ALA A 262 31.55 15.95 -25.03
N ILE A 263 31.14 14.68 -24.86
CA ILE A 263 29.77 14.21 -25.15
C ILE A 263 28.72 14.91 -24.25
N ILE A 264 29.07 15.24 -23.01
CA ILE A 264 28.18 15.98 -22.11
C ILE A 264 28.06 17.45 -22.53
N ARG A 265 29.15 18.03 -23.05
CA ARG A 265 29.25 19.46 -23.34
C ARG A 265 28.68 19.85 -24.72
N PHE A 266 28.81 18.99 -25.72
CA PHE A 266 28.40 19.24 -27.11
C PHE A 266 27.17 18.43 -27.48
#